data_AF-A0A7S2CGY8-F1
#
_entry.id   AF-A0A7S2CGY8-F1
#
_cell.length_a   1.000
_cell.length_b   1.000
_cell.length_c   1.000
_cell.angle_alpha   90.00
_cell.angle_beta   90.00
_cell.angle_gamma   90.00
#
_symmetry.space_group_name_H-M   'P 1'
#
loop_
_entity.id
_entity.type
_entity.pdbx_description
1 polymer ?
#
loop_
_entity_poly.entity_id
_entity_poly.type
_entity_poly.pdbx_seq_one_letter_code
_entity_poly.pdbx_strand_id
1 'polypeptide(L)'
;IPEEEDEILFLLAKELGGFVTVVGGPACGYMLLQCFELMCDTEETVVRDAAAAAFASVTAAMEWNTEAKEKCLSMVKNLSAGDWFTKKVVAAQLYSTPYLSCDDEPYRAELRAEFKKLAEGKDELPMVKRSCATALKSLAVAAAKTDNATAVLRDDIMSTLQIYLKDKDSSVRVNATDALVGLIEGWCAIDTD
;
A
#
# COMPACT_ATOMS: atom_id res chain seq x y z
N ILE A 1 -23.16 18.89 9.58
CA ILE A 1 -22.11 19.63 8.84
C ILE A 1 -20.86 18.75 8.65
N PRO A 2 -20.20 18.17 9.69
CA PRO A 2 -19.07 17.24 9.46
C PRO A 2 -19.46 15.96 8.71
N GLU A 3 -20.59 15.34 9.08
CA GLU A 3 -21.08 14.11 8.43
C GLU A 3 -21.40 14.30 6.93
N GLU A 4 -21.84 15.50 6.53
CA GLU A 4 -22.11 15.83 5.13
C GLU A 4 -20.80 15.99 4.34
N GLU A 5 -19.73 16.47 4.99
CA GLU A 5 -18.41 16.60 4.38
C GLU A 5 -17.78 15.23 4.11
N ASP A 6 -17.88 14.30 5.06
CA ASP A 6 -17.37 12.92 4.89
C ASP A 6 -18.13 12.14 3.81
N GLU A 7 -19.45 12.34 3.69
CA GLU A 7 -20.24 11.74 2.60
C GLU A 7 -19.81 12.27 1.23
N ILE A 8 -19.54 13.58 1.12
CA ILE A 8 -19.02 14.19 -0.11
C ILE A 8 -17.63 13.63 -0.44
N LEU A 9 -16.72 13.54 0.54
CA LEU A 9 -15.38 13.01 0.32
C LEU A 9 -15.40 11.53 -0.09
N PHE A 10 -16.29 10.73 0.49
CA PHE A 10 -16.49 9.34 0.10
C PHE A 10 -16.95 9.20 -1.36
N LEU A 11 -17.93 9.99 -1.78
CA LEU A 11 -18.42 9.99 -3.16
C LEU A 11 -17.34 10.50 -4.12
N LEU A 12 -16.62 11.56 -3.74
CA LEU A 12 -15.52 12.10 -4.53
C LEU A 12 -14.42 11.06 -4.74
N ALA A 13 -13.99 10.36 -3.68
CA ALA A 13 -12.98 9.31 -3.77
C ALA A 13 -13.36 8.25 -4.81
N LYS A 14 -14.61 7.78 -4.78
CA LYS A 14 -15.11 6.78 -5.74
C LYS A 14 -15.05 7.25 -7.18
N GLU A 15 -15.49 8.48 -7.45
CA GLU A 15 -15.48 9.03 -8.81
C GLU A 15 -14.06 9.24 -9.33
N LEU A 16 -13.14 9.73 -8.49
CA LEU A 16 -11.75 9.99 -8.88
C LEU A 16 -10.98 8.74 -9.33
N GLY A 17 -11.40 7.55 -8.93
CA GLY A 17 -10.82 6.29 -9.43
C GLY A 17 -10.88 6.13 -10.95
N GLY A 18 -11.86 6.75 -11.62
CA GLY A 18 -12.04 6.71 -13.07
C GLY A 18 -11.48 7.91 -13.83
N PHE A 19 -10.87 8.89 -13.15
CA PHE A 19 -10.59 10.21 -13.72
C PHE A 19 -9.33 10.30 -14.57
N VAL A 20 -8.57 9.21 -14.73
CA VAL A 20 -7.32 9.22 -15.54
C VAL A 20 -7.57 9.77 -16.94
N THR A 21 -8.68 9.42 -17.59
CA THR A 21 -9.03 9.93 -18.93
C THR A 21 -9.45 11.40 -18.93
N VAL A 22 -9.98 11.90 -17.81
CA VAL A 22 -10.48 13.26 -17.64
C VAL A 22 -9.33 14.24 -17.37
N VAL A 23 -8.26 13.80 -16.70
CA VAL A 23 -7.10 14.64 -16.36
C VAL A 23 -6.03 14.73 -17.45
N GLY A 24 -6.32 14.24 -18.67
CA GLY A 24 -5.37 14.27 -19.80
C GLY A 24 -4.79 12.90 -20.16
N GLY A 25 -5.35 11.81 -19.62
CA GLY A 25 -4.93 10.44 -19.93
C GLY A 25 -3.85 9.89 -19.00
N PRO A 26 -3.32 8.69 -19.29
CA PRO A 26 -2.35 7.99 -18.45
C PRO A 26 -1.13 8.85 -18.05
N ALA A 27 -0.63 9.67 -18.98
CA ALA A 27 0.51 10.56 -18.75
C ALA A 27 0.29 11.59 -17.63
N CYS A 28 -0.96 11.96 -17.34
CA CYS A 28 -1.32 12.95 -16.31
C CYS A 28 -2.04 12.32 -15.11
N GLY A 29 -2.22 10.99 -15.08
CA GLY A 29 -2.96 10.29 -14.01
C GLY A 29 -2.38 10.55 -12.62
N TYR A 30 -1.06 10.74 -12.51
CA TYR A 30 -0.38 11.03 -11.25
C TYR A 30 -0.86 12.32 -10.56
N MET A 31 -1.51 13.24 -11.28
CA MET A 31 -2.04 14.49 -10.70
C MET A 31 -3.14 14.21 -9.67
N LEU A 32 -3.80 13.06 -9.76
CA LEU A 32 -4.84 12.63 -8.82
C LEU A 32 -4.29 12.17 -7.46
N LEU A 33 -2.99 11.82 -7.38
CA LEU A 33 -2.36 11.29 -6.17
C LEU A 33 -2.47 12.25 -4.98
N GLN A 34 -2.33 13.56 -5.21
CA GLN A 34 -2.45 14.57 -4.16
C GLN A 34 -3.86 14.58 -3.53
N CYS A 35 -4.91 14.27 -4.31
CA CYS A 35 -6.28 14.22 -3.81
C CYS A 35 -6.45 13.00 -2.88
N PHE A 36 -5.85 11.87 -3.25
CA PHE A 36 -5.88 10.66 -2.42
C PHE A 36 -5.07 10.84 -1.13
N GLU A 37 -3.94 11.56 -1.16
CA GLU A 37 -3.18 11.89 0.06
C GLU A 37 -4.03 12.63 1.08
N LEU A 38 -4.76 13.67 0.63
CA LEU A 38 -5.67 14.44 1.49
C LEU A 38 -6.82 13.59 2.04
N MET A 39 -7.44 12.75 1.21
CA MET A 39 -8.56 11.90 1.64
C MET A 39 -8.10 10.75 2.56
N CYS A 40 -6.92 10.20 2.32
CA CYS A 40 -6.29 9.21 3.21
C CYS A 40 -5.96 9.79 4.59
N ASP A 41 -5.85 11.12 4.70
CA ASP A 41 -5.56 11.82 5.96
C ASP A 41 -6.81 12.07 6.83
N THR A 42 -8.00 11.80 6.32
CA THR A 42 -9.26 12.01 7.04
C THR A 42 -9.44 11.00 8.19
N GLU A 43 -10.26 11.33 9.19
CA GLU A 43 -10.57 10.42 10.32
C GLU A 43 -11.61 9.35 9.97
N GLU A 44 -12.46 9.60 8.98
CA GLU A 44 -13.51 8.68 8.58
C GLU A 44 -12.95 7.47 7.81
N THR A 45 -13.27 6.27 8.30
CA THR A 45 -12.69 5.03 7.76
C THR A 45 -13.22 4.73 6.37
N VAL A 46 -14.51 4.97 6.12
CA VAL A 46 -15.09 4.70 4.80
C VAL A 46 -14.50 5.59 3.71
N VAL A 47 -14.11 6.83 4.06
CA VAL A 47 -13.45 7.77 3.14
C VAL A 47 -12.05 7.27 2.79
N ARG A 48 -11.25 6.89 3.80
CA ARG A 48 -9.90 6.35 3.58
C ARG A 48 -9.90 5.08 2.74
N ASP A 49 -10.82 4.16 3.01
CA ASP A 49 -10.94 2.90 2.26
C ASP A 49 -11.32 3.17 0.79
N ALA A 50 -12.25 4.11 0.56
CA ALA A 50 -12.61 4.54 -0.80
C ALA A 50 -11.44 5.21 -1.52
N ALA A 51 -10.67 6.06 -0.82
CA ALA A 51 -9.49 6.72 -1.37
C ALA A 51 -8.39 5.71 -1.74
N ALA A 52 -8.15 4.69 -0.90
CA ALA A 52 -7.19 3.62 -1.19
C ALA A 52 -7.60 2.78 -2.41
N ALA A 53 -8.91 2.46 -2.56
CA ALA A 53 -9.42 1.75 -3.73
C ALA A 53 -9.31 2.58 -5.03
N ALA A 54 -9.60 3.89 -4.94
CA ALA A 54 -9.45 4.82 -6.05
C ALA A 54 -7.98 5.00 -6.45
N PHE A 55 -7.08 5.14 -5.48
CA PHE A 55 -5.64 5.14 -5.68
C PHE A 55 -5.17 3.87 -6.40
N ALA A 56 -5.67 2.70 -6.01
CA ALA A 56 -5.31 1.45 -6.68
C ALA A 56 -5.75 1.42 -8.15
N SER A 57 -6.93 1.97 -8.45
CA SER A 57 -7.46 2.08 -9.82
C SER A 57 -6.62 3.04 -10.67
N VAL A 58 -6.25 4.20 -10.11
CA VAL A 58 -5.44 5.21 -10.81
C VAL A 58 -4.02 4.73 -11.05
N THR A 59 -3.37 4.13 -10.04
CA THR A 59 -1.99 3.63 -10.15
C THR A 59 -1.84 2.50 -11.17
N ALA A 60 -2.90 1.71 -11.38
CA ALA A 60 -2.97 0.69 -12.42
C ALA A 60 -3.18 1.25 -13.84
N ALA A 61 -3.77 2.45 -13.97
CA ALA A 61 -4.13 3.05 -15.26
C ALA A 61 -3.21 4.20 -15.70
N MET A 62 -2.41 4.77 -14.80
CA MET A 62 -1.48 5.85 -15.11
C MET A 62 -0.18 5.36 -15.73
N GLU A 63 0.50 6.25 -16.44
CA GLU A 63 1.85 6.02 -16.95
C GLU A 63 2.89 6.26 -15.85
N TRP A 64 3.81 5.32 -15.67
CA TRP A 64 4.86 5.38 -14.65
C TRP A 64 6.12 6.12 -15.12
N ASN A 65 5.95 7.41 -15.43
CA ASN A 65 7.07 8.32 -15.70
C ASN A 65 7.78 8.77 -14.40
N THR A 66 8.87 9.54 -14.53
CA THR A 66 9.67 10.01 -13.38
C THR A 66 8.83 10.78 -12.36
N GLU A 67 7.95 11.68 -12.82
CA GLU A 67 7.12 12.49 -11.94
C GLU A 67 6.07 11.63 -11.20
N ALA A 68 5.48 10.64 -11.88
CA ALA A 68 4.54 9.70 -11.28
C ALA A 68 5.20 8.87 -10.15
N LYS A 69 6.42 8.38 -10.40
CA LYS A 69 7.22 7.65 -9.40
C LYS A 69 7.51 8.53 -8.19
N GLU A 70 8.04 9.73 -8.42
CA GLU A 70 8.38 10.69 -7.37
C GLU A 70 7.16 11.05 -6.51
N LYS A 71 6.04 11.44 -7.12
CA LYS A 71 4.84 11.84 -6.38
C LYS A 71 4.20 10.68 -5.62
N CYS A 72 4.11 9.51 -6.23
CA CYS A 72 3.55 8.34 -5.54
C CYS A 72 4.42 7.95 -4.34
N LEU A 73 5.74 7.97 -4.50
CA LEU A 73 6.66 7.65 -3.42
C LEU A 73 6.62 8.69 -2.29
N SER A 74 6.58 9.98 -2.64
CA SER A 74 6.43 11.06 -1.66
C SER A 74 5.14 10.90 -0.85
N MET A 75 4.01 10.62 -1.50
CA MET A 75 2.72 10.40 -0.84
C MET A 75 2.79 9.23 0.17
N VAL A 76 3.28 8.05 -0.24
CA VAL A 76 3.34 6.91 0.68
C VAL A 76 4.33 7.14 1.82
N LYS A 77 5.44 7.83 1.58
CA LYS A 77 6.39 8.25 2.63
C LYS A 77 5.75 9.20 3.63
N ASN A 78 5.05 10.23 3.14
CA ASN A 78 4.36 11.21 4.00
C ASN A 78 3.31 10.55 4.89
N LEU A 79 2.47 9.67 4.32
CA LEU A 79 1.46 8.94 5.09
C LEU A 79 2.10 7.98 6.11
N SER A 80 3.22 7.33 5.74
CA SER A 80 3.96 6.42 6.63
C SER A 80 4.66 7.13 7.78
N ALA A 81 5.12 8.36 7.55
CA ALA A 81 5.77 9.21 8.55
C ALA A 81 4.80 10.08 9.35
N GLY A 82 3.50 10.00 9.07
CA GLY A 82 2.49 10.84 9.72
C GLY A 82 2.37 10.60 11.22
N ASP A 83 2.07 11.67 11.96
CA ASP A 83 1.98 11.63 13.43
C ASP A 83 0.82 10.75 13.95
N TRP A 84 -0.22 10.58 13.13
CA TRP A 84 -1.42 9.84 13.51
C TRP A 84 -1.42 8.42 12.95
N PHE A 85 -1.86 7.46 13.77
CA PHE A 85 -1.81 6.05 13.40
C PHE A 85 -2.71 5.71 12.21
N THR A 86 -3.81 6.45 11.99
CA THR A 86 -4.72 6.16 10.87
C THR A 86 -4.03 6.40 9.54
N LYS A 87 -3.20 7.45 9.43
CA LYS A 87 -2.33 7.72 8.26
C LYS A 87 -1.42 6.53 7.97
N LYS A 88 -0.77 6.01 9.00
CA LYS A 88 0.12 4.85 8.90
C LYS A 88 -0.61 3.56 8.54
N VAL A 89 -1.80 3.34 9.11
CA VAL A 89 -2.65 2.18 8.81
C VAL A 89 -3.03 2.16 7.33
N VAL A 90 -3.48 3.29 6.76
CA VAL A 90 -3.80 3.36 5.33
C VAL A 90 -2.54 3.27 4.47
N ALA A 91 -1.45 3.97 4.84
CA ALA A 91 -0.17 3.94 4.13
C ALA A 91 0.33 2.50 3.89
N ALA A 92 0.29 1.66 4.92
CA ALA A 92 0.71 0.26 4.82
C ALA A 92 0.01 -0.48 3.68
N GLN A 93 -1.28 -0.22 3.45
CA GLN A 93 -2.07 -0.91 2.42
C GLN A 93 -1.77 -0.39 1.01
N LEU A 94 -1.32 0.86 0.89
CA LEU A 94 -1.06 1.49 -0.41
C LEU A 94 0.17 0.93 -1.11
N TYR A 95 1.17 0.36 -0.40
CA TYR A 95 2.44 -0.05 -0.99
C TYR A 95 2.32 -1.16 -2.06
N SER A 96 1.34 -2.05 -1.93
CA SER A 96 1.23 -3.24 -2.80
C SER A 96 0.88 -2.89 -4.25
N THR A 97 0.02 -1.90 -4.48
CA THR A 97 -0.41 -1.52 -5.83
C THR A 97 0.69 -0.85 -6.68
N PRO A 98 1.37 0.21 -6.22
CA PRO A 98 2.44 0.83 -7.01
C PRO A 98 3.63 -0.10 -7.19
N TYR A 99 3.88 -1.01 -6.23
CA TYR A 99 4.87 -2.08 -6.40
C TYR A 99 4.53 -2.99 -7.59
N LEU A 100 3.27 -3.41 -7.72
CA LEU A 100 2.83 -4.24 -8.84
C LEU A 100 2.79 -3.46 -10.16
N SER A 101 2.24 -2.25 -10.14
CA SER A 101 1.95 -1.45 -11.34
C SER A 101 3.19 -0.82 -11.98
N CYS A 102 4.22 -0.50 -11.20
CA CYS A 102 5.46 0.08 -11.71
C CYS A 102 6.51 -1.01 -11.98
N ASP A 103 6.79 -1.30 -13.24
CA ASP A 103 7.82 -2.25 -13.64
C ASP A 103 9.21 -1.61 -13.68
N ASP A 104 9.73 -1.25 -12.50
CA ASP A 104 11.06 -0.65 -12.31
C ASP A 104 11.66 -1.11 -10.99
N GLU A 105 12.70 -1.95 -11.04
CA GLU A 105 13.23 -2.59 -9.83
C GLU A 105 13.84 -1.61 -8.81
N PRO A 106 14.65 -0.60 -9.18
CA PRO A 106 15.06 0.46 -8.28
C PRO A 106 13.90 1.09 -7.50
N TYR A 107 12.79 1.39 -8.18
CA TYR A 107 11.59 1.96 -7.56
C TYR A 107 10.90 0.96 -6.62
N ARG A 108 10.72 -0.28 -7.07
CA ARG A 108 10.17 -1.37 -6.25
C ARG A 108 11.00 -1.61 -5.00
N ALA A 109 12.33 -1.60 -5.10
CA ALA A 109 13.24 -1.77 -3.98
C ALA A 109 13.11 -0.63 -2.96
N GLU A 110 12.95 0.60 -3.43
CA GLU A 110 12.70 1.74 -2.55
C GLU A 110 11.35 1.65 -1.83
N LEU A 111 10.28 1.24 -2.53
CA LEU A 111 8.97 0.98 -1.90
C LEU A 111 9.07 -0.09 -0.81
N ARG A 112 9.78 -1.20 -1.06
CA ARG A 112 10.00 -2.26 -0.06
C ARG A 112 10.78 -1.74 1.14
N ALA A 113 11.80 -0.92 0.92
CA ALA A 113 12.58 -0.33 2.00
C ALA A 113 11.75 0.62 2.88
N GLU A 114 10.91 1.47 2.29
CA GLU A 114 10.03 2.37 3.03
C GLU A 114 8.92 1.62 3.79
N PHE A 115 8.31 0.61 3.15
CA PHE A 115 7.36 -0.26 3.83
C PHE A 115 8.00 -0.96 5.03
N LYS A 116 9.24 -1.47 4.88
CA LYS A 116 9.97 -2.11 5.97
C LYS A 116 10.23 -1.15 7.13
N LYS A 117 10.58 0.11 6.87
CA LYS A 117 10.73 1.14 7.92
C LYS A 117 9.44 1.36 8.69
N LEU A 118 8.30 1.39 8.01
CA LEU A 118 6.98 1.49 8.66
C LEU A 118 6.66 0.23 9.49
N ALA A 119 6.84 -0.94 8.90
CA ALA A 119 6.49 -2.22 9.54
C ALA A 119 7.38 -2.54 10.75
N GLU A 120 8.65 -2.19 10.70
CA GLU A 120 9.64 -2.43 11.75
C GLU A 120 9.89 -1.19 12.62
N GLY A 121 9.02 -0.18 12.49
CA GLY A 121 9.09 1.07 13.25
C GLY A 121 9.11 0.81 14.76
N LYS A 122 10.01 1.51 15.44
CA LYS A 122 10.13 1.44 16.89
C LYS A 122 8.84 1.99 17.53
N ASP A 123 8.32 1.28 18.52
CA ASP A 123 7.14 1.67 19.30
C ASP A 123 5.84 1.80 18.47
N GLU A 124 5.77 1.17 17.30
CA GLU A 124 4.55 1.20 16.50
C GLU A 124 3.36 0.55 17.20
N LEU A 125 2.20 1.20 17.05
CA LEU A 125 0.97 0.76 17.69
C LEU A 125 0.48 -0.57 17.09
N PRO A 126 -0.14 -1.47 17.89
CA PRO A 126 -0.62 -2.76 17.39
C PRO A 126 -1.51 -2.64 16.14
N MET A 127 -2.34 -1.61 16.04
CA MET A 127 -3.19 -1.37 14.87
C MET A 127 -2.40 -1.09 13.58
N VAL A 128 -1.27 -0.38 13.65
CA VAL A 128 -0.38 -0.13 12.51
C VAL A 128 0.30 -1.44 12.10
N LYS A 129 0.82 -2.20 13.07
CA LYS A 129 1.44 -3.50 12.82
C LYS A 129 0.48 -4.51 12.19
N ARG A 130 -0.78 -4.55 12.65
CA ARG A 130 -1.83 -5.38 12.03
C ARG A 130 -2.05 -4.99 10.57
N SER A 131 -2.10 -3.69 10.26
CA SER A 131 -2.23 -3.23 8.88
C SER A 131 -1.02 -3.63 8.03
N CYS A 132 0.20 -3.49 8.56
CA CYS A 132 1.41 -3.95 7.90
C CYS A 132 1.41 -5.47 7.69
N ALA A 133 0.91 -6.25 8.66
CA ALA A 133 0.79 -7.69 8.54
C ALA A 133 -0.16 -8.08 7.39
N THR A 134 -1.32 -7.42 7.29
CA THR A 134 -2.22 -7.59 6.15
C THR A 134 -1.58 -7.15 4.83
N ALA A 135 -0.84 -6.03 4.83
CA ALA A 135 -0.15 -5.54 3.64
C ALA A 135 0.97 -6.47 3.16
N LEU A 136 1.67 -7.17 4.07
CA LEU A 136 2.65 -8.20 3.71
C LEU A 136 2.03 -9.32 2.86
N LYS A 137 0.77 -9.68 3.12
CA LYS A 137 0.02 -10.64 2.28
C LYS A 137 -0.14 -10.12 0.86
N SER A 138 -0.63 -8.88 0.71
CA SER A 138 -0.84 -8.25 -0.59
C SER A 138 0.49 -8.04 -1.35
N LEU A 139 1.55 -7.66 -0.64
CA LEU A 139 2.90 -7.54 -1.20
C LEU A 139 3.46 -8.89 -1.65
N ALA A 140 3.20 -9.98 -0.92
CA ALA A 140 3.63 -11.31 -1.35
C ALA A 140 2.95 -11.75 -2.65
N VAL A 141 1.64 -11.55 -2.75
CA VAL A 141 0.88 -11.84 -3.97
C VAL A 141 1.33 -10.96 -5.14
N ALA A 142 1.69 -9.70 -4.88
CA ALA A 142 2.23 -8.81 -5.90
C ALA A 142 3.64 -9.22 -6.34
N ALA A 143 4.54 -9.53 -5.40
CA ALA A 143 5.91 -9.98 -5.65
C ALA A 143 5.98 -11.29 -6.42
N ALA A 144 5.03 -12.21 -6.20
CA ALA A 144 4.94 -13.45 -6.98
C ALA A 144 4.74 -13.23 -8.48
N LYS A 145 4.37 -12.01 -8.91
CA LYS A 145 4.14 -11.64 -10.31
C LYS A 145 5.29 -10.83 -10.92
N THR A 146 6.44 -10.75 -10.24
CA THR A 146 7.61 -9.98 -10.70
C THR A 146 8.84 -10.87 -10.91
N ASP A 147 9.79 -10.44 -11.73
CA ASP A 147 10.95 -11.24 -12.13
C ASP A 147 11.86 -11.70 -10.96
N ASN A 148 11.84 -10.96 -9.85
CA ASN A 148 12.67 -11.21 -8.67
C ASN A 148 11.89 -11.80 -7.48
N ALA A 149 10.73 -12.41 -7.76
CA ALA A 149 9.79 -12.92 -6.76
C ALA A 149 10.44 -13.69 -5.61
N THR A 150 11.27 -14.71 -5.91
CA THR A 150 11.90 -15.57 -4.90
C THR A 150 12.78 -14.79 -3.91
N ALA A 151 13.54 -13.80 -4.40
CA ALA A 151 14.39 -12.97 -3.55
C ALA A 151 13.53 -12.06 -2.66
N VAL A 152 12.51 -11.42 -3.23
CA VAL A 152 11.62 -10.51 -2.49
C VAL A 152 10.81 -11.25 -1.43
N LEU A 153 10.23 -12.41 -1.76
CA LEU A 153 9.48 -13.23 -0.81
C LEU A 153 10.36 -13.68 0.37
N ARG A 154 11.62 -14.07 0.10
CA ARG A 154 12.55 -14.56 1.12
C ARG A 154 13.16 -13.45 1.96
N ASP A 155 13.71 -12.43 1.32
CA ASP A 155 14.63 -11.49 1.98
C ASP A 155 13.85 -10.30 2.58
N ASP A 156 12.78 -9.87 1.91
CA ASP A 156 12.00 -8.71 2.36
C ASP A 156 10.75 -9.13 3.14
N ILE A 157 9.90 -10.01 2.58
CA ILE A 157 8.60 -10.31 3.16
C ILE A 157 8.70 -11.31 4.33
N MET A 158 9.38 -12.43 4.13
CA MET A 158 9.55 -13.44 5.19
C MET A 158 10.32 -12.87 6.39
N SER A 159 11.32 -12.01 6.16
CA SER A 159 12.11 -11.43 7.26
C SER A 159 11.24 -10.60 8.22
N THR A 160 10.37 -9.73 7.70
CA THR A 160 9.42 -8.97 8.51
C THR A 160 8.32 -9.87 9.12
N LEU A 161 7.82 -10.87 8.39
CA LEU A 161 6.84 -11.82 8.95
C LEU A 161 7.37 -12.59 10.15
N GLN A 162 8.64 -13.00 10.15
CA GLN A 162 9.25 -13.68 11.30
C GLN A 162 9.23 -12.84 12.58
N ILE A 163 9.33 -11.52 12.46
CA ILE A 163 9.19 -10.59 13.58
C ILE A 163 7.74 -10.61 14.07
N TYR A 164 6.77 -10.47 13.16
CA TYR A 164 5.35 -10.35 13.51
C TYR A 164 4.73 -11.64 14.05
N LEU A 165 5.17 -12.81 13.59
CA LEU A 165 4.76 -14.11 14.13
C LEU A 165 5.16 -14.28 15.61
N LYS A 166 6.13 -13.49 16.08
CA LYS A 166 6.61 -13.46 17.47
C LYS A 166 6.19 -12.18 18.20
N ASP A 167 5.32 -11.35 17.61
CA ASP A 167 4.88 -10.11 18.26
C ASP A 167 4.13 -10.42 19.56
N LYS A 168 4.24 -9.52 20.54
CA LYS A 168 3.57 -9.64 21.85
C LYS A 168 2.04 -9.64 21.71
N ASP A 169 1.52 -8.91 20.74
CA ASP A 169 0.08 -8.78 20.50
C ASP A 169 -0.44 -9.99 19.70
N SER A 170 -1.45 -10.70 20.24
CA SER A 170 -2.01 -11.88 19.58
C SER A 170 -2.70 -11.57 18.26
N SER A 171 -3.30 -10.38 18.12
CA SER A 171 -3.96 -9.99 16.88
C SER A 171 -2.95 -9.78 15.75
N VAL A 172 -1.78 -9.20 16.05
CA VAL A 172 -0.67 -9.07 15.08
C VAL A 172 -0.20 -10.46 14.62
N ARG A 173 -0.03 -11.40 15.54
CA ARG A 173 0.37 -12.79 15.20
C ARG A 173 -0.66 -13.48 14.30
N VAL A 174 -1.96 -13.26 14.53
CA VAL A 174 -3.04 -13.82 13.69
C VAL A 174 -2.98 -13.24 12.27
N ASN A 175 -2.88 -11.91 12.13
CA ASN A 175 -2.72 -11.28 10.82
C ASN A 175 -1.44 -11.75 10.10
N ALA A 176 -0.33 -11.92 10.83
CA ALA A 176 0.92 -12.45 10.26
C ALA A 176 0.78 -13.91 9.80
N THR A 177 -0.02 -14.71 10.49
CA THR A 177 -0.31 -16.09 10.09
C THR A 177 -1.13 -16.13 8.80
N ASP A 178 -2.10 -15.23 8.63
CA ASP A 178 -2.82 -15.10 7.35
C ASP A 178 -1.90 -14.63 6.21
N ALA A 179 -0.94 -13.75 6.50
CA ALA A 179 0.06 -13.32 5.53
C ALA A 179 1.04 -14.43 5.12
N LEU A 180 1.33 -15.39 6.00
CA LEU A 180 2.08 -16.59 5.61
C LEU A 180 1.34 -17.41 4.55
N VAL A 181 0.00 -17.46 4.59
CA VAL A 181 -0.79 -18.16 3.56
C VAL A 181 -0.55 -17.50 2.20
N GLY A 182 -0.64 -16.17 2.12
CA GLY A 182 -0.36 -15.46 0.86
C GLY A 182 1.09 -15.58 0.39
N LEU A 183 2.05 -15.67 1.31
CA LEU A 183 3.44 -15.96 0.96
C LEU A 183 3.62 -17.36 0.36
N ILE A 184 2.97 -18.37 0.94
CA ILE A 184 3.01 -19.75 0.43
C ILE A 184 2.33 -19.83 -0.94
N GLU A 185 1.15 -19.23 -1.09
CA GLU A 185 0.45 -19.14 -2.38
C GLU A 185 1.32 -18.47 -3.45
N GLY A 186 1.97 -17.36 -3.09
CA GLY A 186 2.91 -16.67 -3.98
C GLY A 186 4.12 -17.53 -4.34
N TRP A 187 4.69 -18.27 -3.39
CA TRP A 187 5.81 -19.16 -3.64
C TRP A 187 5.44 -20.31 -4.58
N CYS A 188 4.28 -20.93 -4.35
CA CYS A 188 3.78 -22.01 -5.20
C CYS A 188 3.48 -21.55 -6.63
N ALA A 189 3.03 -20.30 -6.81
CA ALA A 189 2.77 -19.75 -8.13
C ALA A 189 4.06 -19.61 -8.98
N ILE A 190 5.20 -19.30 -8.35
CA ILE A 190 6.50 -19.18 -9.04
C ILE A 190 6.96 -20.54 -9.57
N ASP A 191 6.77 -21.61 -8.80
CA ASP A 191 7.24 -22.96 -9.17
C ASP A 191 6.40 -23.62 -10.28
N THR A 192 5.24 -23.04 -10.63
CA THR A 192 4.33 -23.55 -11.67
C THR A 192 4.54 -22.96 -13.06
N ASP A 193 5.39 -21.94 -13.20
CA ASP A 193 5.79 -21.32 -14.48
C ASP A 193 7.16 -21.83 -14.95
#